data_AF-A0A1Z9UM13-F1
#
_entry.id   AF-A0A1Z9UM13-F1
#
_cell.length_a   1.000
_cell.length_b   1.000
_cell.length_c   1.000
_cell.angle_alpha   90.00
_cell.angle_beta   90.00
_cell.angle_gamma   90.00
#
_symmetry.space_group_name_H-M   'P 1'
#
loop_
_entity.id
_entity.type
_entity.pdbx_description
1 polymer ?
#
loop_
_entity_poly.entity_id
_entity_poly.type
_entity_poly.pdbx_seq_one_letter_code
_entity_poly.pdbx_strand_id
1 'polypeptide(L)'
;MKRFKSYINESMAVDAGYGGQVVGDNLNFANLSDDNVVEALNAFVGSLNGEYLNPRNAIMKLREKLSRVGLDFQMPSLDEDSGEVSTPLIVFGGKFGKTGEEAPDEITNDPTGQVGMRENPLQVHFTYDKASGSGSTLLTARVGE
;
A
#
# COMPACT_ATOMS: atom_id res chain seq x y z
N MET A 1 10.29 -14.88 36.94
CA MET A 1 11.14 -14.83 35.75
C MET A 1 10.27 -15.03 34.53
N LYS A 2 10.23 -14.08 33.60
CA LYS A 2 9.49 -14.27 32.33
C LYS A 2 10.18 -15.38 31.52
N ARG A 3 9.40 -16.28 30.91
CA ARG A 3 9.95 -17.33 30.02
C ARG A 3 10.37 -16.69 28.70
N PHE A 4 11.42 -17.21 28.08
CA PHE A 4 11.94 -16.74 26.78
C PHE A 4 10.86 -16.53 25.71
N LYS A 5 9.83 -17.39 25.70
CA LYS A 5 8.65 -17.27 24.81
C LYS A 5 7.84 -15.98 25.02
N SER A 6 7.75 -15.50 26.26
CA SER A 6 7.11 -14.23 26.61
C SER A 6 7.96 -13.02 26.22
N TYR A 7 9.29 -13.17 26.18
CA TYR A 7 10.19 -12.10 25.74
C TYR A 7 10.11 -11.87 24.24
N ILE A 8 10.05 -12.95 23.44
CA ILE A 8 9.86 -12.85 21.98
C ILE A 8 8.55 -12.12 21.65
N ASN A 9 7.45 -12.47 22.32
CA ASN A 9 6.16 -11.83 22.06
C ASN A 9 6.14 -10.34 22.47
N GLU A 10 6.91 -9.94 23.49
CA GLU A 10 6.99 -8.53 23.92
C GLU A 10 7.98 -7.70 23.07
N SER A 11 9.07 -8.30 22.57
CA SER A 11 10.10 -7.57 21.82
C SER A 11 9.78 -7.35 20.34
N MET A 12 8.82 -8.09 19.78
CA MET A 12 8.41 -7.95 18.37
C MET A 12 7.35 -6.87 18.12
N ALA A 13 6.87 -6.20 19.17
CA ALA A 13 5.85 -5.16 19.04
C ALA A 13 6.40 -3.78 18.62
N VAL A 14 7.72 -3.61 18.42
CA VAL A 14 8.34 -2.26 18.29
C VAL A 14 9.25 -2.09 17.06
N ASP A 15 9.40 -3.06 16.16
CA ASP A 15 10.22 -2.84 14.96
C ASP A 15 9.51 -3.26 13.67
N ALA A 16 9.04 -2.26 12.92
CA ALA A 16 8.48 -2.38 11.57
C ALA A 16 9.59 -2.60 10.53
N GLY A 17 10.39 -3.66 10.75
CA GLY A 17 11.53 -4.08 9.95
C GLY A 17 11.45 -5.57 9.62
N TYR A 18 11.56 -5.89 8.33
CA TYR A 18 11.68 -7.24 7.75
C TYR A 18 10.69 -8.28 8.27
N GLY A 19 9.48 -8.31 7.69
CA GLY A 19 8.59 -9.47 7.76
C GLY A 19 8.02 -9.82 9.15
N GLY A 20 8.11 -8.92 10.12
CA GLY A 20 7.59 -9.11 11.47
C GLY A 20 6.11 -8.75 11.58
N GLN A 21 5.31 -9.72 12.05
CA GLN A 21 3.90 -9.62 12.46
C GLN A 21 3.47 -8.22 12.90
N VAL A 22 2.75 -7.48 12.05
CA VAL A 22 2.09 -6.22 12.45
C VAL A 22 0.64 -6.46 12.90
N VAL A 23 0.08 -7.65 12.72
CA VAL A 23 -1.19 -8.09 13.31
C VAL A 23 -1.02 -9.56 13.68
N GLY A 24 -1.76 -10.09 14.65
CA GLY A 24 -1.62 -11.46 15.15
C GLY A 24 -1.75 -12.59 14.11
N ASP A 25 -2.05 -12.27 12.85
CA ASP A 25 -2.09 -13.18 11.72
C ASP A 25 -0.92 -12.89 10.76
N ASN A 26 -0.28 -13.94 10.26
CA ASN A 26 0.72 -13.86 9.18
C ASN A 26 0.06 -13.38 7.88
N LEU A 27 -0.37 -12.12 7.83
CA LEU A 27 -1.05 -11.53 6.68
C LEU A 27 -0.08 -11.46 5.49
N ASN A 28 -0.47 -12.09 4.40
CA ASN A 28 0.21 -11.95 3.13
C ASN A 28 -0.28 -10.67 2.46
N PHE A 29 0.44 -9.56 2.62
CA PHE A 29 0.09 -8.27 2.02
C PHE A 29 0.04 -8.27 0.48
N ALA A 30 0.64 -9.27 -0.18
CA ALA A 30 0.50 -9.47 -1.61
C ALA A 30 -0.85 -10.07 -2.02
N ASN A 31 -1.62 -10.66 -1.08
CA ASN A 31 -2.95 -11.19 -1.35
C ASN A 31 -4.02 -10.11 -1.22
N LEU A 32 -4.14 -9.27 -2.25
CA LEU A 32 -5.10 -8.16 -2.27
C LEU A 32 -6.57 -8.60 -2.43
N SER A 33 -6.83 -9.89 -2.62
CA SER A 33 -8.19 -10.45 -2.58
C SER A 33 -8.75 -10.58 -1.15
N ASP A 34 -7.89 -10.60 -0.13
CA ASP A 34 -8.29 -10.78 1.27
C ASP A 34 -8.71 -9.44 1.90
N ASP A 35 -9.94 -9.36 2.40
CA ASP A 35 -10.47 -8.15 3.01
C ASP A 35 -9.70 -7.73 4.28
N ASN A 36 -9.12 -8.67 5.04
CA ASN A 36 -8.29 -8.33 6.20
C ASN A 36 -6.99 -7.63 5.77
N VAL A 37 -6.44 -8.02 4.62
CA VAL A 37 -5.28 -7.35 4.01
C VAL A 37 -5.68 -5.94 3.57
N VAL A 38 -6.85 -5.77 2.94
CA VAL A 38 -7.34 -4.45 2.50
C VAL A 38 -7.62 -3.52 3.69
N GLU A 39 -8.18 -4.03 4.78
CA GLU A 39 -8.40 -3.27 6.01
C GLU A 39 -7.07 -2.81 6.62
N ALA A 40 -6.10 -3.73 6.74
CA ALA A 40 -4.77 -3.40 7.22
C ALA A 40 -4.09 -2.35 6.32
N LEU A 41 -4.16 -2.51 5.00
CA LEU A 41 -3.61 -1.54 4.05
C LEU A 41 -4.27 -0.16 4.18
N ASN A 42 -5.58 -0.10 4.39
CA ASN A 42 -6.26 1.16 4.67
C ASN A 42 -5.75 1.83 5.96
N ALA A 43 -5.40 1.07 7.00
CA ALA A 43 -4.76 1.64 8.20
C ALA A 43 -3.34 2.17 7.91
N PHE A 44 -2.54 1.47 7.11
CA PHE A 44 -1.21 1.93 6.68
C PHE A 44 -1.29 3.20 5.84
N VAL A 45 -2.16 3.22 4.83
CA VAL A 45 -2.37 4.35 3.92
C VAL A 45 -3.01 5.53 4.66
N GLY A 46 -3.99 5.28 5.52
CA GLY A 46 -4.63 6.30 6.34
C GLY A 46 -3.69 6.97 7.35
N SER A 47 -2.54 6.36 7.67
CA SER A 47 -1.50 7.01 8.51
C SER A 47 -0.87 8.25 7.87
N LEU A 48 -1.11 8.47 6.57
CA LEU A 48 -0.73 9.66 5.82
C LEU A 48 -1.82 10.75 5.85
N ASN A 49 -2.97 10.53 6.48
CA ASN A 49 -3.97 11.59 6.62
C ASN A 49 -3.46 12.70 7.53
N GLY A 50 -3.36 13.92 7.00
CA GLY A 50 -2.86 15.06 7.76
C GLY A 50 -2.44 16.23 6.89
N GLU A 51 -1.89 17.25 7.54
CA GLU A 51 -1.42 18.45 6.87
C GLU A 51 0.12 18.43 6.76
N TYR A 52 0.63 18.65 5.55
CA TYR A 52 2.06 18.51 5.26
C TYR A 52 2.60 19.73 4.53
N LEU A 53 3.72 20.26 5.02
CA LEU A 53 4.47 21.30 4.31
C LEU A 53 5.09 20.76 3.00
N ASN A 54 5.45 19.46 2.99
CA ASN A 54 5.97 18.80 1.81
C ASN A 54 5.16 17.51 1.56
N PRO A 55 4.05 17.59 0.81
CA PRO A 55 3.19 16.43 0.54
C PRO A 55 3.94 15.34 -0.24
N ARG A 56 4.88 15.72 -1.13
CA ARG A 56 5.71 14.75 -1.87
C ARG A 56 6.53 13.88 -0.93
N ASN A 57 7.13 14.45 0.11
CA ASN A 57 7.88 13.67 1.11
C ASN A 57 6.95 12.76 1.93
N ALA A 58 5.73 13.20 2.25
CA ALA A 58 4.75 12.38 2.95
C ALA A 58 4.38 11.14 2.14
N ILE A 59 4.04 11.32 0.86
CA ILE A 59 3.71 10.23 -0.06
C ILE A 59 4.92 9.29 -0.26
N MET A 60 6.14 9.83 -0.35
CA MET A 60 7.35 9.01 -0.44
C MET A 60 7.55 8.11 0.79
N LYS A 61 7.31 8.62 1.99
CA LYS A 61 7.35 7.81 3.22
C LYS A 61 6.27 6.73 3.24
N LEU A 62 5.07 7.02 2.72
CA LEU A 62 4.03 5.99 2.57
C LEU A 62 4.49 4.89 1.61
N ARG A 63 5.04 5.28 0.45
CA ARG A 63 5.61 4.35 -0.52
C ARG A 63 6.69 3.46 0.10
N GLU A 64 7.63 4.05 0.84
CA GLU A 64 8.67 3.29 1.56
C GLU A 64 8.09 2.29 2.57
N LYS A 65 7.01 2.66 3.28
CA LYS A 65 6.32 1.73 4.20
C LYS A 65 5.68 0.56 3.44
N LEU A 66 5.00 0.84 2.32
CA LEU A 66 4.39 -0.20 1.49
C LEU A 66 5.45 -1.11 0.84
N SER A 67 6.59 -0.55 0.42
CA SER A 67 7.69 -1.34 -0.16
C SER A 67 8.26 -2.37 0.80
N ARG A 68 8.23 -2.11 2.12
CA ARG A 68 8.66 -3.08 3.15
C ARG A 68 7.77 -4.31 3.22
N VAL A 69 6.51 -4.21 2.78
CA VAL A 69 5.54 -5.32 2.74
C VAL A 69 5.34 -5.86 1.32
N GLY A 70 6.22 -5.50 0.38
CA GLY A 70 6.19 -6.03 -1.00
C GLY A 70 5.19 -5.34 -1.92
N LEU A 71 4.72 -4.15 -1.55
CA LEU A 71 3.79 -3.35 -2.34
C LEU A 71 4.43 -2.04 -2.78
N ASP A 72 4.02 -1.54 -3.93
CA ASP A 72 4.49 -0.26 -4.46
C ASP A 72 3.36 0.45 -5.19
N PHE A 73 3.60 1.70 -5.59
CA PHE A 73 2.72 2.46 -6.45
C PHE A 73 3.53 3.54 -7.17
N GLN A 74 3.00 4.03 -8.28
CA GLN A 74 3.66 5.13 -9.00
C GLN A 74 3.45 6.44 -8.25
N MET A 75 4.53 7.18 -8.01
CA MET A 75 4.44 8.48 -7.37
C MET A 75 3.48 9.42 -8.13
N PRO A 76 2.37 9.88 -7.51
CA PRO A 76 1.44 10.78 -8.17
C PRO A 76 2.04 12.19 -8.31
N SER A 77 1.64 12.88 -9.38
CA SER A 77 1.84 14.32 -9.52
C SER A 77 0.68 15.06 -8.85
N LEU A 78 1.01 16.09 -8.07
CA LEU A 78 0.03 16.98 -7.44
C LEU A 78 0.16 18.34 -8.12
N ASP A 79 -0.35 18.43 -9.34
CA ASP A 79 -0.09 19.57 -10.24
C ASP A 79 -1.01 20.77 -9.97
N GLU A 80 -2.16 20.54 -9.33
CA GLU A 80 -3.14 21.56 -9.00
C GLU A 80 -3.04 21.98 -7.51
N ASP A 81 -3.77 23.04 -7.11
CA ASP A 81 -3.83 23.43 -5.70
C ASP A 81 -4.72 22.47 -4.88
N SER A 82 -5.70 21.83 -5.52
CA SER A 82 -6.49 20.76 -4.91
C SER A 82 -6.94 19.76 -5.96
N GLY A 83 -7.24 18.53 -5.54
CA GLY A 83 -7.73 17.51 -6.46
C GLY A 83 -7.68 16.09 -5.90
N GLU A 84 -7.98 15.15 -6.78
CA GLU A 84 -7.94 13.72 -6.51
C GLU A 84 -7.06 13.02 -7.55
N VAL A 85 -6.22 12.09 -7.09
CA VAL A 85 -5.36 11.28 -7.96
C VAL A 85 -5.31 9.86 -7.44
N SER A 86 -5.48 8.90 -8.34
CA SER A 86 -5.46 7.47 -8.00
C SER A 86 -4.30 6.80 -8.72
N THR A 87 -3.64 5.88 -8.03
CA THR A 87 -2.54 5.09 -8.59
C THR A 87 -2.72 3.62 -8.21
N PRO A 88 -2.66 2.69 -9.19
CA PRO A 88 -2.75 1.26 -8.91
C PRO A 88 -1.67 0.81 -7.94
N LEU A 89 -2.04 -0.08 -7.02
CA LEU A 89 -1.05 -0.83 -6.25
C LEU A 89 -0.28 -1.76 -7.19
N ILE A 90 0.97 -2.01 -6.84
CA ILE A 90 1.88 -2.89 -7.57
C ILE A 90 2.36 -3.92 -6.55
N VAL A 91 2.03 -5.17 -6.79
CA VAL A 91 2.57 -6.31 -6.04
C VAL A 91 3.92 -6.67 -6.64
N PHE A 92 4.97 -6.66 -5.83
CA PHE A 92 6.29 -7.07 -6.30
C PHE A 92 6.26 -8.51 -6.83
N GLY A 93 6.86 -8.71 -8.00
CA GLY A 93 6.92 -10.00 -8.69
C GLY A 93 6.02 -10.08 -9.92
N GLY A 94 4.94 -9.29 -9.99
CA GLY A 94 4.01 -9.28 -11.12
C GLY A 94 3.46 -10.66 -11.49
N LYS A 95 2.83 -10.76 -12.67
CA LYS A 95 2.43 -12.04 -13.26
C LYS A 95 2.88 -12.06 -14.72
N PHE A 96 3.78 -12.97 -15.06
CA PHE A 96 4.23 -13.17 -16.44
C PHE A 96 4.18 -14.65 -16.80
N GLY A 97 3.55 -14.98 -17.93
CA GLY A 97 3.50 -16.35 -18.44
C GLY A 97 2.07 -16.81 -18.73
N LYS A 98 1.82 -18.10 -18.53
CA LYS A 98 0.51 -18.73 -18.68
C LYS A 98 0.03 -19.23 -17.32
N THR A 99 -1.23 -19.01 -17.02
CA THR A 99 -1.89 -19.42 -15.78
C THR A 99 -2.77 -20.65 -15.99
N GLY A 100 -3.04 -20.99 -17.25
CA GLY A 100 -3.83 -22.15 -17.66
C GLY A 100 -5.23 -21.78 -18.15
N GLU A 101 -5.60 -20.51 -18.04
CA GLU A 101 -6.87 -19.96 -18.53
C GLU A 101 -6.74 -19.32 -19.92
N GLU A 102 -5.52 -18.95 -20.33
CA GLU A 102 -5.26 -18.25 -21.58
C GLU A 102 -5.22 -19.20 -22.78
N ALA A 103 -5.57 -18.68 -23.97
CA ALA A 103 -5.45 -19.41 -25.22
C ALA A 103 -3.98 -19.81 -25.53
N PRO A 104 -3.74 -20.78 -26.42
CA PRO A 104 -2.38 -21.23 -26.77
C PRO A 104 -1.44 -20.10 -27.20
N ASP A 105 -1.95 -19.08 -27.90
CA ASP A 105 -1.16 -17.96 -28.43
C ASP A 105 -1.11 -16.74 -27.49
N GLU A 106 -1.75 -16.81 -26.33
CA GLU A 106 -1.87 -15.69 -25.39
C GLU A 106 -0.91 -15.84 -24.20
N ILE A 107 -0.31 -14.74 -23.75
CA ILE A 107 0.56 -14.68 -22.58
C ILE A 107 0.03 -13.57 -21.67
N THR A 108 -0.15 -13.88 -20.40
CA THR A 108 -0.44 -12.87 -19.38
C THR A 108 0.82 -12.06 -19.12
N ASN A 109 0.69 -10.74 -19.22
CA ASN A 109 1.68 -9.78 -18.78
C ASN A 109 0.99 -8.75 -17.88
N ASP A 110 1.02 -9.02 -16.59
CA ASP A 110 0.46 -8.15 -15.57
C ASP A 110 1.58 -7.56 -14.70
N PRO A 111 2.00 -6.31 -14.99
CA PRO A 111 3.02 -5.63 -14.21
C PRO A 111 2.55 -5.23 -12.81
N THR A 112 1.23 -5.18 -12.56
CA THR A 112 0.67 -4.85 -11.24
C THR A 112 0.63 -6.07 -10.33
N GLY A 113 0.60 -7.27 -10.89
CA GLY A 113 0.45 -8.53 -10.16
C GLY A 113 -0.93 -8.74 -9.54
N GLN A 114 -1.94 -7.93 -9.90
CA GLN A 114 -3.29 -7.97 -9.34
C GLN A 114 -4.30 -8.74 -10.20
N VAL A 115 -3.97 -9.13 -11.42
CA VAL A 115 -4.89 -9.79 -12.36
C VAL A 115 -5.38 -11.13 -11.78
N GLY A 116 -6.70 -11.22 -11.62
CA GLY A 116 -7.38 -12.38 -11.05
C GLY A 116 -7.54 -12.35 -9.53
N MET A 117 -7.10 -11.29 -8.84
CA MET A 117 -7.34 -11.12 -7.41
C MET A 117 -8.74 -10.54 -7.11
N ARG A 118 -9.21 -9.60 -7.94
CA ARG A 118 -10.51 -8.90 -7.86
C ARG A 118 -10.98 -8.53 -9.27
N GLU A 119 -12.23 -8.08 -9.39
CA GLU A 119 -12.78 -7.54 -10.65
C GLU A 119 -12.01 -6.30 -11.10
N ASN A 120 -11.75 -5.39 -10.16
CA ASN A 120 -10.97 -4.18 -10.38
C ASN A 120 -9.69 -4.21 -9.52
N PRO A 121 -8.55 -3.73 -10.05
CA PRO A 121 -7.32 -3.64 -9.28
C PRO A 121 -7.46 -2.60 -8.17
N LEU A 122 -6.89 -2.89 -6.99
CA LEU A 122 -6.86 -1.93 -5.90
C LEU A 122 -5.88 -0.80 -6.22
N GLN A 123 -6.29 0.41 -5.83
CA GLN A 123 -5.59 1.65 -6.03
C GLN A 123 -5.43 2.38 -4.70
N VAL A 124 -4.38 3.20 -4.61
CA VAL A 124 -4.29 4.23 -3.57
C VAL A 124 -4.89 5.51 -4.13
N HIS A 125 -5.99 5.95 -3.52
CA HIS A 125 -6.62 7.23 -3.84
C HIS A 125 -6.06 8.29 -2.90
N PHE A 126 -5.49 9.34 -3.47
CA PHE A 126 -5.05 10.53 -2.76
C PHE A 126 -6.02 11.67 -3.04
N THR A 127 -6.41 12.39 -2.00
CA THR A 127 -7.05 13.69 -2.14
C THR A 127 -6.18 14.73 -1.47
N TYR A 128 -6.04 15.88 -2.10
CA TYR A 128 -5.17 16.93 -1.64
C TYR A 128 -5.81 18.30 -1.78
N ASP A 129 -5.52 19.18 -0.82
CA ASP A 129 -5.98 20.57 -0.84
C ASP A 129 -4.93 21.47 -0.19
N LYS A 130 -4.42 22.44 -0.93
CA LYS A 130 -3.36 23.34 -0.49
C LYS A 130 -3.96 24.53 0.25
N ALA A 131 -3.54 24.67 1.50
CA ALA A 131 -3.96 25.77 2.34
C ALA A 131 -3.45 27.12 1.79
N SER A 132 -4.35 28.08 1.62
CA SER A 132 -4.09 29.36 0.97
C SER A 132 -3.18 30.33 1.76
N GLY A 133 -2.60 29.90 2.89
CA GLY A 133 -1.80 30.76 3.78
C GLY A 133 -0.51 30.16 4.31
N SER A 134 -0.55 28.90 4.77
CA SER A 134 0.61 28.20 5.35
C SER A 134 1.53 27.54 4.32
N GLY A 135 1.06 27.41 3.07
CA GLY A 135 1.78 26.66 2.02
C GLY A 135 1.82 25.16 2.27
N SER A 136 1.11 24.67 3.29
CA SER A 136 0.90 23.26 3.55
C SER A 136 -0.24 22.70 2.70
N THR A 137 -0.24 21.39 2.54
CA THR A 137 -1.25 20.64 1.82
C THR A 137 -1.89 19.66 2.77
N LEU A 138 -3.22 19.77 2.94
CA LEU A 138 -4.03 18.72 3.53
C LEU A 138 -4.03 17.55 2.56
N LEU A 139 -3.65 16.38 3.05
CA LEU A 139 -3.56 15.17 2.26
C LEU A 139 -4.36 14.08 2.97
N THR A 140 -5.19 13.37 2.22
CA THR A 140 -5.78 12.13 2.71
C THR A 140 -5.57 11.01 1.70
N ALA A 141 -5.49 9.79 2.18
CA ALA A 141 -5.38 8.63 1.33
C ALA A 141 -6.19 7.44 1.83
N ARG A 142 -6.65 6.62 0.89
CA ARG A 142 -7.35 5.35 1.14
C ARG A 142 -7.07 4.34 0.04
N VAL A 143 -7.27 3.06 0.35
CA VAL A 143 -7.24 1.98 -0.64
C VAL A 143 -8.67 1.63 -1.06
N GLY A 144 -8.87 1.47 -2.36
CA GLY A 144 -10.16 1.09 -2.94
C GLY A 144 -10.02 0.60 -4.38
N GLU A 145 -11.12 0.14 -4.95
CA GLU A 145 -11.24 -0.14 -6.39
C GLU A 145 -11.40 1.17 -7.19
#